data_AF-A0A8T5P409-F1
#
_entry.id   AF-A0A8T5P409-F1
#
_cell.length_a   1.000
_cell.length_b   1.000
_cell.length_c   1.000
_cell.angle_alpha   90.00
_cell.angle_beta   90.00
_cell.angle_gamma   90.00
#
_symmetry.space_group_name_H-M   'P 1'
#
loop_
_entity.id
_entity.type
_entity.pdbx_description
1 polymer ?
#
loop_
_entity_poly.entity_id
_entity_poly.type
_entity_poly.pdbx_seq_one_letter_code
_entity_poly.pdbx_strand_id
1 'polypeptide(L)'
;MELTGQKKVHIVPMGYEIDRIEIPLRDIGADRVYLITDLKESETGTLYLKELTRRIRNLVPEKELTILNCPLWDFREKTFSHRRDSRRAHV
;
A
#
# COMPACT_ATOMS: atom_id res chain seq x y z
N MET A 1 -2.83 -8.48 29.97
CA MET A 1 -2.37 -7.18 29.45
C MET A 1 -2.68 -7.18 27.95
N GLU A 2 -3.84 -6.66 27.56
CA GLU A 2 -4.15 -6.47 26.14
C GLU A 2 -3.32 -5.30 25.63
N LEU A 3 -2.57 -5.54 24.56
CA LEU A 3 -1.80 -4.50 23.86
C LEU A 3 -2.78 -3.61 23.09
N THR A 4 -3.44 -2.70 23.80
CA THR A 4 -4.35 -1.69 23.23
C THR A 4 -3.54 -0.68 22.41
N GLY A 5 -3.15 -1.05 21.20
CA GLY A 5 -2.39 -0.16 20.30
C GLY A 5 -1.55 -0.84 19.21
N GLN A 6 -1.52 -2.17 19.09
CA GLN A 6 -0.80 -2.81 17.99
C GLN A 6 -1.60 -2.71 16.69
N LYS A 7 -1.23 -1.77 15.81
CA LYS A 7 -1.67 -1.75 14.41
C LYS A 7 -1.03 -2.91 13.65
N LYS A 8 -1.85 -3.75 13.03
CA LYS A 8 -1.41 -4.82 12.12
C LYS A 8 -1.11 -4.22 10.76
N VAL A 9 0.15 -4.31 10.34
CA VAL A 9 0.61 -3.76 9.06
C VAL A 9 0.82 -4.90 8.07
N HIS A 10 0.18 -4.80 6.91
CA HIS A 10 0.38 -5.69 5.78
C HIS A 10 1.24 -5.00 4.72
N ILE A 11 2.43 -5.53 4.47
CA ILE A 11 3.34 -5.06 3.41
C ILE A 11 3.33 -6.12 2.33
N VAL A 12 3.00 -5.76 1.10
CA VAL A 12 2.81 -6.73 0.03
C VAL A 12 3.21 -6.16 -1.33
N PRO A 13 3.97 -6.91 -2.15
CA PRO A 13 4.21 -6.53 -3.52
C PRO A 13 2.94 -6.68 -4.37
N MET A 14 2.74 -5.75 -5.28
CA MET A 14 1.73 -5.82 -6.32
C MET A 14 2.12 -6.94 -7.29
N GLY A 15 1.41 -8.07 -7.16
CA GLY A 15 1.44 -9.17 -8.10
C GLY A 15 0.03 -9.48 -8.62
N TYR A 16 -0.06 -10.44 -9.55
CA TYR A 16 -1.35 -10.88 -10.12
C TYR A 16 -2.15 -11.79 -9.17
N GLU A 17 -1.56 -12.21 -8.05
CA GLU A 17 -2.21 -13.04 -7.03
C GLU A 17 -2.97 -12.16 -6.01
N ILE A 18 -4.16 -11.67 -6.40
CA ILE A 18 -5.00 -10.78 -5.59
C ILE A 18 -5.30 -11.34 -4.20
N ASP A 19 -5.53 -12.65 -4.11
CA ASP A 19 -5.92 -13.31 -2.85
C ASP A 19 -4.88 -13.12 -1.74
N ARG A 20 -3.59 -13.04 -2.10
CA ARG A 20 -2.51 -12.80 -1.14
C ARG A 20 -2.55 -11.40 -0.51
N ILE A 21 -3.26 -10.47 -1.15
CA ILE A 21 -3.46 -9.10 -0.69
C ILE A 21 -4.78 -9.00 0.10
N GLU A 22 -5.85 -9.61 -0.40
CA GLU A 22 -7.19 -9.49 0.20
C GLU A 22 -7.39 -10.36 1.46
N ILE A 23 -6.86 -11.59 1.49
CA ILE A 23 -7.05 -12.50 2.62
C ILE A 23 -6.48 -11.92 3.93
N PRO A 24 -5.24 -11.37 3.97
CA PRO A 24 -4.73 -10.74 5.20
C PRO A 24 -5.55 -9.53 5.64
N LEU A 25 -6.14 -8.79 4.70
CA LEU A 25 -7.00 -7.65 5.02
C LEU A 25 -8.31 -8.09 5.67
N ARG A 26 -8.95 -9.12 5.10
CA ARG A 26 -10.24 -9.62 5.56
C ARG A 26 -10.15 -10.49 6.82
N ASP A 27 -9.24 -11.46 6.80
CA ASP A 27 -9.29 -12.58 7.73
C ASP A 27 -8.34 -12.37 8.93
N ILE A 28 -7.25 -11.63 8.73
CA ILE A 28 -6.28 -11.30 9.80
C ILE A 28 -6.59 -9.91 10.41
N GLY A 29 -7.34 -9.08 9.69
CA GLY A 29 -7.75 -7.74 10.11
C GLY A 29 -6.58 -6.76 10.12
N ALA A 30 -5.84 -6.66 9.02
CA ALA A 30 -4.76 -5.68 8.89
C ALA A 30 -5.33 -4.25 8.88
N ASP A 31 -4.81 -3.40 9.77
CA ASP A 31 -5.23 -2.01 9.91
C ASP A 31 -4.65 -1.11 8.82
N ARG A 32 -3.47 -1.47 8.29
CA ARG A 32 -2.72 -0.66 7.32
C ARG A 32 -2.06 -1.51 6.24
N VAL A 33 -2.09 -1.03 5.00
CA VAL A 33 -1.49 -1.68 3.83
C VAL A 33 -0.42 -0.81 3.21
N TYR A 34 0.75 -1.39 2.97
CA TYR A 34 1.77 -0.87 2.09
C TYR A 34 1.84 -1.74 0.84
N LEU A 35 1.27 -1.24 -0.26
CA LEU A 35 1.32 -1.91 -1.56
C LEU A 35 2.59 -1.47 -2.29
N ILE A 36 3.51 -2.38 -2.47
CA ILE A 36 4.79 -2.13 -3.16
C ILE A 36 4.59 -2.40 -4.64
N THR A 37 4.76 -1.39 -5.48
CA THR A 37 4.58 -1.52 -6.92
C THR A 37 5.89 -1.32 -7.63
N ASP A 38 6.03 -1.96 -8.78
CA ASP A 38 7.13 -1.71 -9.69
C ASP A 38 6.60 -1.12 -10.99
N LEU A 39 6.25 0.16 -10.93
CA LEU A 39 5.65 0.86 -12.07
C LEU A 39 6.75 1.32 -13.01
N LYS A 40 7.27 0.40 -13.83
CA LYS A 40 7.54 0.77 -15.23
C LYS A 40 6.17 0.94 -15.87
N GLU A 41 5.80 2.18 -16.17
CA GLU A 41 4.51 2.57 -16.74
C GLU A 41 4.13 1.66 -17.92
N SER A 42 3.32 0.65 -17.66
CA SER A 42 2.65 -0.16 -18.67
C SER A 42 1.15 0.03 -18.47
N GLU A 43 0.39 0.23 -19.56
CA GLU A 43 -1.05 0.46 -19.47
C GLU A 43 -1.76 -0.64 -18.66
N THR A 44 -1.35 -1.90 -18.85
CA THR A 44 -1.91 -3.05 -18.12
C THR A 44 -1.60 -2.99 -16.63
N GLY A 45 -0.38 -2.61 -16.23
CA GLY A 45 -0.02 -2.45 -14.82
C GLY A 45 -0.82 -1.36 -14.14
N THR A 46 -1.02 -0.23 -14.81
CA THR A 46 -1.81 0.90 -14.31
C THR A 46 -3.29 0.54 -14.14
N LEU A 47 -3.88 -0.17 -15.12
CA LEU A 47 -5.27 -0.64 -15.02
C LEU A 47 -5.46 -1.62 -13.86
N TYR A 48 -4.52 -2.56 -13.71
CA TYR A 48 -4.56 -3.53 -12.62
C TYR A 48 -4.41 -2.84 -11.25
N LEU A 49 -3.48 -1.88 -11.12
CA LEU A 49 -3.31 -1.10 -9.89
C LEU A 49 -4.59 -0.33 -9.52
N LYS A 50 -5.27 0.25 -10.52
CA LYS A 50 -6.52 0.98 -10.30
C LYS A 50 -7.62 0.06 -9.75
N GLU A 51 -7.79 -1.12 -10.35
CA GLU A 51 -8.79 -2.09 -9.90
C GLU A 51 -8.45 -2.66 -8.51
N LEU A 52 -7.18 -3.01 -8.27
CA LEU A 52 -6.72 -3.50 -6.98
C LEU A 52 -6.91 -2.44 -5.87
N THR A 53 -6.59 -1.17 -6.16
CA THR A 53 -6.81 -0.05 -5.23
C THR A 53 -8.29 0.09 -4.89
N ARG A 54 -9.18 -0.06 -5.88
CA ARG A 54 -10.64 -0.03 -5.66
C ARG A 54 -11.08 -1.16 -4.72
N ARG A 55 -10.55 -2.36 -4.89
CA ARG A 55 -10.86 -3.52 -4.04
C ARG A 55 -10.37 -3.34 -2.61
N ILE A 56 -9.12 -2.92 -2.42
CA ILE A 56 -8.54 -2.69 -1.09
C ILE A 56 -9.32 -1.61 -0.33
N ARG A 57 -9.76 -0.54 -1.01
CA ARG A 57 -10.57 0.52 -0.39
C ARG A 57 -11.94 0.07 0.13
N ASN A 58 -12.46 -1.05 -0.37
CA ASN A 58 -13.68 -1.67 0.17
C ASN A 58 -13.40 -2.49 1.45
N LEU A 59 -12.13 -2.81 1.72
CA LEU A 59 -11.70 -3.62 2.86
C LEU A 59 -11.10 -2.77 3.98
N VAL A 60 -10.38 -1.70 3.63
CA VAL A 60 -9.73 -0.80 4.60
C VAL A 60 -9.96 0.68 4.25
N PRO A 61 -10.01 1.58 5.26
CA PRO A 61 -10.14 3.02 5.02
C PRO A 61 -9.01 3.56 4.15
N GLU A 62 -9.33 4.53 3.27
CA GLU A 62 -8.37 5.09 2.30
C GLU A 62 -7.08 5.62 2.94
N LYS A 63 -7.18 6.23 4.13
CA LYS A 63 -6.03 6.76 4.90
C LYS A 63 -5.01 5.70 5.32
N GLU A 64 -5.37 4.43 5.27
CA GLU A 64 -4.53 3.31 5.69
C GLU A 64 -3.95 2.52 4.51
N LEU A 65 -4.22 2.92 3.26
CA LEU A 65 -3.55 2.39 2.07
C LEU A 65 -2.43 3.34 1.64
N THR A 66 -1.20 2.84 1.60
CA THR A 66 -0.04 3.55 1.05
C THR A 66 0.54 2.76 -0.12
N ILE A 67 0.62 3.37 -1.29
CA ILE A 67 1.23 2.77 -2.48
C ILE A 67 2.66 3.31 -2.59
N LEU A 68 3.65 2.41 -2.67
CA LEU A 68 5.07 2.74 -2.78
C LEU A 68 5.62 2.21 -4.09
N ASN A 69 6.11 3.11 -4.94
CA ASN A 69 6.85 2.70 -6.13
C ASN A 69 8.28 2.33 -5.72
N CYS A 70 8.62 1.05 -5.84
CA CYS A 70 9.94 0.52 -5.54
C CYS A 70 10.34 -0.41 -6.69
N PRO A 71 11.31 0.01 -7.53
CA PRO A 71 11.83 -0.86 -8.57
C PRO A 71 12.51 -2.07 -7.92
N LEU A 72 11.84 -3.22 -7.99
CA LEU A 72 12.22 -4.46 -7.29
C LEU A 72 13.54 -5.04 -7.83
N TRP A 73 13.99 -4.56 -9.00
CA TRP A 73 15.26 -4.92 -9.63
C TRP A 73 16.41 -3.94 -9.35
N ASP A 74 16.15 -2.74 -8.82
CA ASP A 74 17.19 -1.73 -8.60
C ASP A 74 17.50 -1.54 -7.12
N PHE A 75 18.38 -2.40 -6.61
CA PHE A 75 18.91 -2.31 -5.23
C PHE A 75 19.74 -1.04 -4.98
N ARG A 76 20.00 -0.19 -5.99
CA ARG A 76 20.82 1.03 -5.89
C ARG A 76 19.97 2.30 -5.82
N GLU A 77 18.70 2.26 -6.22
CA GLU A 77 17.79 3.41 -6.12
C GLU A 77 17.36 3.66 -4.67
N LYS A 78 18.08 4.56 -3.99
CA LYS A 78 17.66 5.14 -2.71
C LYS A 78 16.64 6.26 -2.96
N THR A 79 15.36 5.93 -3.14
CA THR A 79 14.33 6.97 -3.28
C THR A 79 13.25 6.86 -2.22
N PHE A 80 13.61 7.16 -0.97
CA PHE A 80 12.65 7.54 0.06
C PHE A 80 12.27 9.01 -0.10
N SER A 81 11.32 9.32 -0.99
CA SER A 81 10.62 10.61 -0.91
C SER A 81 9.45 10.49 0.08
N HIS A 82 9.74 10.60 1.37
CA HIS A 82 8.71 10.91 2.35
C HIS A 82 8.16 12.31 2.06
N ARG A 83 7.07 12.42 1.31
CA ARG A 83 6.26 13.65 1.29
C ARG A 83 5.65 13.81 2.67
N ARG A 84 6.34 14.53 3.55
CA ARG A 84 5.75 15.18 4.71
C ARG A 84 4.88 16.31 4.19
N ASP A 85 3.59 16.04 3.99
CA ASP A 85 2.61 17.10 3.86
C ASP A 85 1.88 17.26 5.20
N SER A 86 2.42 18.14 6.03
CA SER A 86 1.76 18.69 7.22
C SER A 86 2.62 19.83 7.73
N ARG A 87 2.52 20.99 7.06
CA ARG A 87 2.78 22.34 7.60
C ARG A 87 2.48 23.38 6.53
N ARG A 88 1.21 23.81 6.47
CA ARG A 88 0.79 25.21 6.24
C ARG A 88 -0.73 25.29 6.09
N ALA A 89 -1.41 25.56 7.20
CA ALA A 89 -2.67 26.29 7.23
C ALA A 89 -2.89 26.85 8.65
N HIS A 90 -1.96 27.69 9.08
CA HIS A 90 -2.22 28.72 10.10
C HIS A 90 -1.54 29.98 9.58
N VAL A 91 -2.32 30.81 8.89
CA VAL A 91 -2.33 32.28 8.98
C VAL A 91 -3.76 32.69 8.67
#